data_AF-A0A2V9G8I8-F1
#
_entry.id   AF-A0A2V9G8I8-F1
#
_cell.length_a   1.000
_cell.length_b   1.000
_cell.length_c   1.000
_cell.angle_alpha   90.00
_cell.angle_beta   90.00
_cell.angle_gamma   90.00
#
_symmetry.space_group_name_H-M   'P 1'
#
loop_
_entity.id
_entity.type
_entity.pdbx_description
1 polymer ?
#
loop_
_entity_poly.entity_id
_entity_poly.type
_entity_poly.pdbx_seq_one_letter_code
_entity_poly.pdbx_strand_id
1 'polypeptide(L)'
;MNPSFEQTLVEVWRQVHAENADAAELGTERYPVRRTTKRGLRQVDFVFGGNEIRGLGQNPDTKSRWAKKVMQFLSTAATWRTWLTGR
;
A
#
# COMPACT_ATOMS: atom_id res chain seq x y z
N MET A 1 14.88 -2.25 16.05
CA MET A 1 13.77 -3.19 16.29
C MET A 1 12.97 -3.24 15.01
N ASN A 2 12.77 -4.42 14.41
CA ASN A 2 11.93 -4.51 13.22
C ASN A 2 10.47 -4.37 13.66
N PRO A 3 9.69 -3.43 13.10
CA PRO A 3 8.30 -3.25 13.48
C PRO A 3 7.51 -4.53 13.20
N SER A 4 6.47 -4.78 14.00
CA SER A 4 5.56 -5.90 13.73
C SER A 4 4.85 -5.70 12.39
N PHE A 5 4.24 -6.78 11.88
CA PHE A 5 3.48 -6.70 10.64
C PHE A 5 2.34 -5.67 10.74
N GLU A 6 1.54 -5.75 11.81
CA GLU A 6 0.42 -4.84 12.06
C GLU A 6 0.90 -3.38 12.20
N GLN A 7 1.99 -3.16 12.93
CA GLN A 7 2.59 -1.82 13.06
C GLN A 7 3.03 -1.27 11.70
N THR A 8 3.62 -2.12 10.86
CA THR A 8 4.01 -1.74 9.49
C THR A 8 2.79 -1.31 8.67
N LEU A 9 1.69 -2.07 8.72
CA LEU A 9 0.46 -1.70 8.01
C LEU A 9 -0.12 -0.37 8.50
N VAL A 10 -0.11 -0.14 9.82
CA VAL A 10 -0.57 1.12 10.42
C VAL A 10 0.31 2.29 9.99
N GLU A 11 1.64 2.11 9.96
CA GLU A 11 2.59 3.14 9.51
C GLU A 11 2.40 3.48 8.03
N VAL A 12 2.26 2.47 7.17
CA VAL A 12 1.97 2.70 5.74
C VAL A 12 0.65 3.44 5.57
N TRP A 13 -0.40 3.03 6.28
CA TRP A 13 -1.69 3.73 6.24
C TRP A 13 -1.57 5.18 6.72
N ARG A 14 -0.85 5.43 7.82
CA ARG A 14 -0.63 6.77 8.37
C ARG A 14 0.05 7.67 7.34
N GLN A 15 1.22 7.26 6.86
CA GLN A 15 2.04 8.06 5.94
C GLN A 15 1.31 8.29 4.61
N VAL A 16 0.82 7.22 3.99
CA VAL A 16 0.13 7.34 2.70
C VAL A 16 -1.18 8.07 2.92
N HIS A 17 -2.11 7.55 3.70
CA HIS A 17 -3.49 8.02 3.69
C HIS A 17 -3.75 9.21 4.62
N ALA A 18 -3.25 9.18 5.86
CA ALA A 18 -3.53 10.25 6.83
C ALA A 18 -2.66 11.50 6.59
N GLU A 19 -1.40 11.32 6.22
CA GLU A 19 -0.41 12.39 6.06
C GLU A 19 -0.24 12.84 4.62
N ASN A 20 -0.84 12.11 3.68
CA ASN A 20 -0.79 12.44 2.26
C ASN A 20 0.61 12.40 1.65
N ALA A 21 1.52 11.57 2.18
CA ALA A 21 2.90 11.47 1.71
C ALA A 21 3.01 10.78 0.34
N ASP A 22 3.94 11.24 -0.50
CA ASP A 22 4.19 10.65 -1.82
C ASP A 22 5.02 9.36 -1.79
N ALA A 23 5.46 8.93 -0.61
CA ALA A 23 6.13 7.66 -0.38
C ALA A 23 5.85 7.15 1.04
N ALA A 24 5.90 5.84 1.23
CA ALA A 24 5.97 5.21 2.54
C ALA A 24 7.43 4.85 2.85
N GLU A 25 7.91 5.26 4.01
CA GLU A 25 9.26 4.97 4.51
C GLU A 25 9.18 3.88 5.56
N LEU A 26 9.87 2.76 5.30
CA LEU A 26 9.92 1.58 6.16
C LEU A 26 11.38 1.26 6.44
N GLY A 27 11.87 1.66 7.62
CA GLY A 27 13.29 1.54 7.96
C GLY A 27 14.14 2.42 7.05
N THR A 28 15.01 1.80 6.23
CA THR A 28 15.86 2.52 5.25
C THR A 28 15.29 2.48 3.83
N GLU A 29 14.18 1.79 3.62
CA GLU A 29 13.56 1.62 2.31
C GLU A 29 12.43 2.64 2.09
N ARG A 30 12.29 3.07 0.84
CA ARG A 30 11.28 4.05 0.43
C ARG A 30 10.44 3.50 -0.72
N TYR A 31 9.13 3.47 -0.50
CA TYR A 31 8.15 2.90 -1.42
C TYR A 31 7.26 4.00 -2.01
N PRO A 32 7.34 4.29 -3.32
CA PRO A 32 6.61 5.41 -3.91
C PRO A 32 5.10 5.15 -3.94
N VAL A 33 4.32 6.18 -3.61
CA VAL A 33 2.87 6.18 -3.76
C VAL A 33 2.54 6.58 -5.19
N ARG A 34 1.70 5.76 -5.85
CA ARG A 34 1.18 6.00 -7.20
C ARG A 34 -0.33 6.22 -7.14
N ARG A 35 -0.90 6.73 -8.24
CA ARG A 35 -2.34 6.77 -8.42
C ARG A 35 -2.76 5.72 -9.45
N THR A 36 -3.84 5.01 -9.16
CA THR A 36 -4.45 4.08 -10.12
C THR A 36 -5.09 4.84 -11.27
N THR A 37 -4.98 4.29 -12.49
CA THR A 37 -5.42 4.96 -13.72
C THR A 37 -6.92 5.22 -13.77
N LYS A 38 -7.74 4.29 -13.28
CA LYS A 38 -9.21 4.34 -13.46
C LYS A 38 -9.92 5.26 -12.46
N ARG A 39 -9.47 5.29 -11.21
CA ARG A 39 -10.16 5.99 -10.10
C ARG A 39 -9.26 6.92 -9.31
N GLY A 40 -7.98 7.07 -9.70
CA GLY A 40 -7.04 7.94 -9.00
C GLY A 40 -6.72 7.50 -7.57
N LEU A 41 -7.04 6.25 -7.19
CA LEU A 41 -6.80 5.73 -5.85
C LEU A 41 -5.31 5.71 -5.57
N ARG A 42 -4.94 6.07 -4.34
CA ARG A 42 -3.54 6.01 -3.91
C ARG A 42 -3.15 4.55 -3.66
N GLN A 43 -2.06 4.14 -4.26
CA GLN A 43 -1.53 2.79 -4.22
C GLN A 43 -0.08 2.86 -3.77
N VAL A 44 0.30 1.96 -2.87
CA VAL A 44 1.70 1.72 -2.51
C VAL A 44 1.94 0.21 -2.55
N ASP A 45 3.01 -0.20 -3.21
CA ASP A 45 3.46 -1.59 -3.23
C ASP A 45 4.77 -1.65 -2.44
N PHE A 46 4.82 -2.49 -1.40
CA PHE A 46 5.96 -2.60 -0.49
C PHE A 46 6.22 -4.06 -0.08
N VAL A 47 7.42 -4.33 0.43
CA VAL A 47 7.80 -5.67 0.89
C VAL A 47 7.84 -5.70 2.41
N PHE A 48 7.24 -6.73 3.01
CA PHE A 48 7.38 -7.02 4.44
C PHE A 48 7.61 -8.51 4.67
N GLY A 49 8.70 -8.86 5.37
CA GLY A 49 9.04 -10.26 5.64
C GLY A 49 9.16 -11.12 4.38
N GLY A 50 9.62 -10.55 3.26
CA GLY A 50 9.73 -11.21 1.96
C GLY A 50 8.43 -11.33 1.16
N ASN A 51 7.30 -10.80 1.67
CA ASN A 51 6.02 -10.80 0.97
C ASN A 51 5.76 -9.43 0.34
N GLU A 52 5.34 -9.41 -0.93
CA GLU A 52 4.85 -8.19 -1.57
C GLU A 52 3.42 -7.89 -1.12
N ILE A 53 3.20 -6.65 -0.71
CA ILE A 53 1.94 -6.16 -0.17
C ILE A 53 1.57 -4.88 -0.90
N ARG A 54 0.32 -4.83 -1.37
CA ARG A 54 -0.30 -3.67 -2.00
C ARG A 54 -1.26 -3.00 -1.03
N GLY A 55 -0.93 -1.78 -0.60
CA GLY A 55 -1.87 -0.88 0.05
C GLY A 55 -2.65 -0.09 -0.99
N LEU A 56 -3.98 -0.18 -0.96
CA LEU A 56 -4.89 0.52 -1.87
C LEU A 56 -5.89 1.38 -1.09
N GLY A 57 -5.79 2.70 -1.26
CA GLY A 57 -6.75 3.65 -0.71
C GLY A 57 -8.15 3.45 -1.31
N GLN A 58 -9.18 3.75 -0.54
CA GLN A 58 -10.57 3.64 -1.00
C GLN A 58 -11.04 4.84 -1.82
N ASN A 59 -12.10 4.62 -2.61
CA ASN A 59 -12.64 5.63 -3.52
C ASN A 59 -13.06 6.93 -2.77
N PRO A 60 -12.48 8.09 -3.09
CA PRO A 60 -12.86 9.36 -2.45
C PRO A 60 -14.34 9.74 -2.67
N ASP A 61 -14.97 9.22 -3.71
CA ASP A 61 -16.38 9.49 -4.06
C ASP A 61 -17.39 8.64 -3.29
N THR A 62 -16.94 7.78 -2.37
CA THR A 62 -17.85 7.03 -1.50
C THR A 62 -18.69 7.95 -0.61
N LYS A 63 -19.97 7.64 -0.42
CA LYS A 63 -20.85 8.39 0.49
C LYS A 63 -20.48 8.18 1.97
N SER A 64 -19.77 7.10 2.30
CA SER A 64 -19.38 6.79 3.68
C SER A 64 -18.15 7.59 4.12
N ARG A 65 -18.30 8.40 5.18
CA ARG A 65 -17.18 9.15 5.80
C ARG A 65 -16.09 8.22 6.34
N TRP A 66 -16.45 7.01 6.77
CA TRP A 66 -15.49 6.01 7.24
C TRP A 66 -14.72 5.39 6.08
N ALA A 67 -15.39 5.04 4.98
CA ALA A 67 -14.74 4.42 3.83
C ALA A 67 -13.68 5.34 3.20
N LYS A 68 -13.83 6.67 3.29
CA LYS A 68 -12.81 7.64 2.85
C LYS A 68 -11.50 7.59 3.64
N LYS A 69 -11.45 6.89 4.79
CA LYS A 69 -10.30 6.81 5.69
C LYS A 69 -9.65 5.42 5.73
N VAL A 70 -10.14 4.47 4.95
CA VAL A 70 -9.66 3.09 4.97
C VAL A 70 -8.70 2.83 3.83
N MET A 71 -7.66 2.02 4.10
CA MET A 71 -6.81 1.40 3.09
C MET A 71 -6.98 -0.12 3.16
N GLN A 72 -7.13 -0.74 2.00
CA GLN A 72 -7.14 -2.20 1.88
C GLN A 72 -5.72 -2.69 1.61
N PHE A 73 -5.28 -3.71 2.34
CA PHE A 73 -4.01 -4.38 2.08
C PHE A 73 -4.25 -5.73 1.42
N LEU A 74 -3.55 -5.97 0.32
CA LEU A 74 -3.60 -7.20 -0.46
C LEU A 74 -2.20 -7.81 -0.46
N SER A 75 -2.09 -9.09 -0.16
CA SER A 75 -0.82 -9.84 -0.26
C SER A 75 -0.84 -10.74 -1.49
N THR A 76 0.29 -10.83 -2.20
CA THR A 76 0.47 -11.77 -3.31
C THR A 76 0.81 -13.19 -2.86
N ALA A 77 0.61 -13.54 -1.58
CA ALA A 77 0.76 -14.91 -1.08
C ALA A 77 -0.11 -15.95 -1.82
N ALA A 78 -1.04 -15.52 -2.68
CA ALA A 78 -1.62 -16.35 -3.72
C ALA A 78 -0.71 -16.36 -4.97
N THR A 79 0.18 -17.34 -5.02
CA THR A 79 0.99 -17.81 -6.15
C THR A 79 0.53 -17.31 -7.52
N TRP A 80 1.31 -16.42 -8.15
CA TRP A 80 1.66 -16.47 -9.58
C TRP A 80 2.97 -15.71 -9.80
N ARG A 81 4.08 -16.43 -9.65
CA ARG A 81 5.40 -15.99 -10.08
C ARG A 81 5.60 -16.35 -11.55
N THR A 82 4.89 -15.69 -12.47
CA THR A 82 5.21 -15.76 -13.91
C THR A 82 4.76 -14.45 -14.58
N TRP A 83 5.60 -13.93 -15.49
CA TRP A 83 5.49 -12.69 -16.28
C TRP A 83 6.26 -11.47 -15.79
N LEU A 84 7.54 -11.59 -15.40
CA LEU A 84 8.53 -10.50 -15.55
C LEU A 84 9.95 -11.05 -15.81
N THR A 85 10.09 -11.95 -16.78
CA THR A 85 11.33 -12.08 -17.56
C THR A 85 10.95 -12.09 -19.04
N GLY A 86 10.41 -10.96 -19.48
CA GLY A 86 10.40 -10.60 -20.90
C GLY A 86 11.81 -10.20 -21.30
N ARG A 87 12.35 -10.99 -22.22
CA ARG A 87 13.61 -10.82 -22.95
C ARG A 87 13.74 -9.43 -23.58
#